data_AF-A0A1H3CI77-F1
#
_entry.id   AF-A0A1H3CI77-F1
#
_cell.length_a   1.000
_cell.length_b   1.000
_cell.length_c   1.000
_cell.angle_alpha   90.00
_cell.angle_beta   90.00
_cell.angle_gamma   90.00
#
_symmetry.space_group_name_H-M   'P 1'
#
loop_
_entity.id
_entity.type
_entity.pdbx_description
1 polymer ?
#
loop_
_entity_poly.entity_id
_entity_poly.type
_entity_poly.pdbx_seq_one_letter_code
_entity_poly.pdbx_strand_id
1 'polypeptide(L)'
;MLKTIAKKFFIDEKANCAEAVYRAAAQYYHFTAGKEDIAMVRGFGGGMGCGSTCGALAGALSALGRLYDGEKTALTQTELSAKLVAAFSEITEDTNCSVLKEKYFEEEQRCLKTVEIACDALEVIAAESGFGPITTTTLSAEDIKAAKGMGFLHNKGTNAFNCRVITRNGRISSVENACIAEAAKRFGNGNLAFTTRLTVEIQGVPFENIEPIREFLATVGLETGGTGSKVRPVVACKGTTCQYGLCDTFDLSEKLHYIFYKGYRNVSLPHKFKIAVGGCPNNCVKPDLNDIGIIGQRQPILDTDICRGCGKCAVEKGCPIGASQVVDGKLIIDRDICNNCGRCIAMCPFEALSGPSNGFKIVIGGRWGKKIALGQALNHIFTTEEEVIATVEKAILLFREQGIPGERFSDTIARIGFEQVEAQLLADELLARKDAIINEMTVVGGATC
;
A
#
# COMPACT_ATOMS: atom_id res chain seq x y z
N MET A 1 -19.75 -1.46 -23.29
CA MET A 1 -18.41 -1.21 -22.70
C MET A 1 -17.55 -2.48 -22.72
N LEU A 2 -18.21 -3.63 -22.64
CA LEU A 2 -17.60 -4.95 -22.78
C LEU A 2 -16.85 -5.15 -24.11
N LYS A 3 -17.42 -4.74 -25.25
CA LYS A 3 -16.76 -4.88 -26.57
C LYS A 3 -15.42 -4.16 -26.70
N THR A 4 -15.25 -3.01 -26.04
CA THR A 4 -13.98 -2.28 -26.00
C THR A 4 -12.90 -3.08 -25.27
N ILE A 5 -13.27 -3.74 -24.18
CA ILE A 5 -12.38 -4.62 -23.42
C ILE A 5 -12.06 -5.87 -24.24
N ALA A 6 -13.07 -6.46 -24.89
CA ALA A 6 -12.88 -7.64 -25.75
C ALA A 6 -11.96 -7.37 -26.93
N LYS A 7 -12.07 -6.18 -27.55
CA LYS A 7 -11.16 -5.74 -28.63
C LYS A 7 -9.70 -5.77 -28.20
N LYS A 8 -9.39 -5.28 -26.99
CA LYS A 8 -8.02 -5.33 -26.45
C LYS A 8 -7.50 -6.77 -26.37
N PHE A 9 -8.29 -7.68 -25.79
CA PHE A 9 -7.86 -9.08 -25.69
C PHE A 9 -7.73 -9.76 -27.06
N PHE A 10 -8.66 -9.47 -27.96
CA PHE A 10 -8.72 -10.13 -29.26
C PHE A 10 -7.66 -9.62 -30.26
N ILE A 11 -7.44 -8.31 -30.33
CA ILE A 11 -6.52 -7.67 -31.27
C ILE A 11 -5.13 -7.54 -30.64
N ASP A 12 -5.02 -6.86 -29.51
CA ASP A 12 -3.73 -6.48 -28.94
C ASP A 12 -3.02 -7.69 -28.30
N GLU A 13 -3.76 -8.52 -27.57
CA GLU A 13 -3.22 -9.71 -26.90
C GLU A 13 -3.35 -10.99 -27.73
N LYS A 14 -3.89 -10.90 -28.95
CA LYS A 14 -4.07 -12.01 -29.90
C LYS A 14 -4.78 -13.24 -29.32
N ALA A 15 -5.66 -13.05 -28.33
CA ALA A 15 -6.49 -14.14 -27.82
C ALA A 15 -7.40 -14.69 -28.93
N ASN A 16 -7.86 -15.94 -28.78
CA ASN A 16 -8.90 -16.46 -29.65
C ASN A 16 -10.27 -15.83 -29.30
N CYS A 17 -11.26 -15.98 -30.18
CA CYS A 17 -12.55 -15.30 -30.03
C CYS A 17 -13.30 -15.69 -28.75
N ALA A 18 -13.22 -16.94 -28.31
CA ALA A 18 -13.88 -17.40 -27.08
C ALA A 18 -13.19 -16.85 -25.83
N GLU A 19 -11.87 -16.97 -25.78
CA GLU A 19 -11.04 -16.44 -24.69
C GLU A 19 -11.19 -14.92 -24.56
N ALA A 20 -11.19 -14.19 -25.67
CA ALA A 20 -11.29 -12.73 -25.64
C ALA A 20 -12.61 -12.24 -25.02
N VAL A 21 -13.74 -12.84 -25.43
CA VAL A 21 -15.06 -12.50 -24.88
C VAL A 21 -15.14 -12.86 -23.39
N TYR A 22 -14.68 -14.04 -23.00
CA TYR A 22 -14.74 -14.49 -21.61
C TYR A 22 -13.86 -13.66 -20.68
N ARG A 23 -12.61 -13.33 -21.09
CA ARG A 23 -11.72 -12.44 -20.33
C ARG A 23 -12.29 -11.02 -20.21
N ALA A 24 -12.93 -10.53 -21.27
CA ALA A 24 -13.60 -9.24 -21.23
C ALA A 24 -14.77 -9.24 -20.25
N ALA A 25 -15.58 -10.31 -20.25
CA ALA A 25 -16.71 -10.45 -19.34
C ALA A 25 -16.25 -10.55 -17.88
N ALA A 26 -15.18 -11.31 -17.60
CA ALA A 26 -14.58 -11.40 -16.27
C ALA A 26 -14.14 -10.02 -15.76
N GLN A 27 -13.51 -9.23 -16.61
CA GLN A 27 -13.10 -7.86 -16.28
C GLN A 27 -14.30 -6.93 -16.08
N TYR A 28 -15.32 -7.04 -16.93
CA TYR A 28 -16.48 -6.14 -16.95
C TYR A 28 -17.49 -6.41 -15.83
N TYR A 29 -17.76 -7.68 -15.54
CA TYR A 29 -18.70 -8.13 -14.51
C TYR A 29 -18.01 -8.51 -13.19
N HIS A 30 -16.68 -8.36 -13.11
CA HIS A 30 -15.88 -8.57 -11.90
C HIS A 30 -15.96 -9.98 -11.29
N PHE A 31 -16.08 -11.02 -12.12
CA PHE A 31 -15.88 -12.40 -11.68
C PHE A 31 -14.44 -12.87 -11.93
N THR A 32 -13.97 -13.81 -11.13
CA THR A 32 -12.64 -14.41 -11.31
C THR A 32 -12.63 -15.36 -12.49
N ALA A 33 -11.74 -15.14 -13.46
CA ALA A 33 -11.41 -16.06 -14.54
C ALA A 33 -10.01 -16.63 -14.30
N GLY A 34 -9.94 -17.81 -13.68
CA GLY A 34 -8.69 -18.50 -13.39
C GLY A 34 -8.00 -19.03 -14.65
N LYS A 35 -6.73 -19.44 -14.51
CA LYS A 35 -5.99 -20.07 -15.63
C LYS A 35 -6.70 -21.31 -16.18
N GLU A 36 -7.37 -22.07 -15.31
CA GLU A 36 -8.14 -23.25 -15.66
C GLU A 36 -9.39 -22.88 -16.46
N ASP A 37 -10.15 -21.86 -16.04
CA ASP A 37 -11.30 -21.34 -16.79
C ASP A 37 -10.90 -20.90 -18.20
N ILE A 38 -9.80 -20.15 -18.31
CA ILE A 38 -9.29 -19.71 -19.61
C ILE A 38 -8.84 -20.89 -20.46
N ALA A 39 -8.16 -21.88 -19.87
CA ALA A 39 -7.74 -23.08 -20.59
C ALA A 39 -8.95 -23.88 -21.11
N MET A 40 -10.03 -23.98 -20.33
CA MET A 40 -11.28 -24.62 -20.75
C MET A 40 -11.93 -23.84 -21.91
N VAL A 41 -12.11 -22.52 -21.75
CA VAL A 41 -12.81 -21.69 -22.75
C VAL A 41 -12.03 -21.61 -24.07
N ARG A 42 -10.71 -21.71 -24.05
CA ARG A 42 -9.88 -21.70 -25.27
C ARG A 42 -10.28 -22.75 -26.29
N GLY A 43 -10.78 -23.90 -25.85
CA GLY A 43 -11.24 -24.99 -26.73
C GLY A 43 -12.37 -24.60 -27.68
N PHE A 44 -13.15 -23.56 -27.34
CA PHE A 44 -14.25 -23.09 -28.19
C PHE A 44 -13.82 -22.13 -29.31
N GLY A 45 -12.56 -21.72 -29.34
CA GLY A 45 -12.04 -20.81 -30.38
C GLY A 45 -12.19 -21.37 -31.80
N GLY A 46 -12.43 -20.49 -32.78
CA GLY A 46 -12.50 -20.88 -34.20
C GLY A 46 -13.61 -21.87 -34.55
N GLY A 47 -14.72 -21.84 -33.80
CA GLY A 47 -15.82 -22.78 -34.04
C GLY A 47 -15.56 -24.15 -33.45
N MET A 48 -15.06 -24.21 -32.21
CA MET A 48 -14.56 -25.44 -31.57
C MET A 48 -13.41 -26.13 -32.33
N GLY A 49 -12.65 -25.36 -33.11
CA GLY A 49 -11.62 -25.88 -34.02
C GLY A 49 -12.13 -26.64 -35.25
N CYS A 50 -13.45 -26.83 -35.39
CA CYS A 50 -14.06 -27.53 -36.52
C CYS A 50 -14.98 -26.63 -37.39
N GLY A 51 -15.04 -25.32 -37.11
CA GLY A 51 -15.85 -24.37 -37.87
C GLY A 51 -17.35 -24.42 -37.57
N SER A 52 -17.75 -25.14 -36.51
CA SER A 52 -19.14 -25.20 -36.02
C SER A 52 -19.49 -23.95 -35.20
N THR A 53 -20.22 -24.03 -34.09
CA THR A 53 -20.71 -22.89 -33.31
C THR A 53 -19.65 -21.81 -33.04
N CYS A 54 -19.94 -20.57 -33.40
CA CYS A 54 -19.08 -19.40 -33.26
C CYS A 54 -18.39 -19.36 -31.90
N GLY A 55 -17.06 -19.25 -31.90
CA GLY A 55 -16.30 -19.21 -30.66
C GLY A 55 -16.58 -17.96 -29.82
N ALA A 56 -16.90 -16.82 -30.42
CA ALA A 56 -17.29 -15.62 -29.68
C ALA A 56 -18.60 -15.84 -28.91
N LEU A 57 -19.59 -16.44 -29.55
CA LEU A 57 -20.86 -16.83 -28.93
C LEU A 57 -20.65 -17.85 -27.80
N ALA A 58 -19.82 -18.87 -28.03
CA ALA A 58 -19.48 -19.85 -27.01
C ALA A 58 -18.79 -19.21 -25.78
N GLY A 59 -17.87 -18.27 -25.99
CA GLY A 59 -17.24 -17.49 -24.92
C GLY A 59 -18.25 -16.65 -24.13
N ALA A 60 -19.24 -16.05 -24.81
CA ALA A 60 -20.33 -15.32 -24.17
C ALA A 60 -21.24 -16.23 -23.34
N LEU A 61 -21.57 -17.43 -23.85
CA LEU A 61 -22.33 -18.45 -23.11
C LEU A 61 -21.58 -18.93 -21.87
N SER A 62 -20.26 -19.16 -21.97
CA SER A 62 -19.44 -19.51 -20.81
C SER A 62 -19.44 -18.40 -19.76
N ALA A 63 -19.37 -17.13 -20.17
CA ALA A 63 -19.44 -16.00 -19.26
C ALA A 63 -20.82 -15.91 -18.58
N LEU A 64 -21.90 -16.09 -19.35
CA LEU A 64 -23.26 -16.09 -18.81
C LEU A 64 -23.47 -17.22 -17.78
N GLY A 65 -22.96 -18.42 -18.07
CA GLY A 65 -22.96 -19.52 -17.10
C GLY A 65 -22.15 -19.24 -15.85
N ARG A 66 -21.09 -18.42 -15.94
CA ARG A 66 -20.31 -17.99 -14.78
C ARG A 66 -21.03 -16.94 -13.93
N LEU A 67 -21.86 -16.11 -14.56
CA LEU A 67 -22.70 -15.10 -13.89
C LEU A 67 -23.94 -15.69 -13.23
N TYR A 68 -24.41 -16.84 -13.73
CA TYR A 68 -25.61 -17.49 -13.23
C TYR A 68 -25.45 -17.99 -11.80
N ASP A 69 -26.30 -17.46 -10.91
CA ASP A 69 -26.28 -17.71 -9.46
C ASP A 69 -27.35 -18.73 -9.03
N GLY A 70 -28.20 -19.22 -9.94
CA GLY A 70 -29.21 -20.26 -9.69
C GLY A 70 -30.38 -19.88 -8.75
N GLU A 71 -30.13 -19.12 -7.70
CA GLU A 71 -31.10 -18.73 -6.67
C GLU A 71 -31.69 -17.33 -6.90
N LYS A 72 -30.99 -16.47 -7.65
CA LYS A 72 -31.34 -15.04 -7.80
C LYS A 72 -31.86 -14.65 -9.18
N THR A 73 -31.96 -15.59 -10.11
CA THR A 73 -32.38 -15.32 -11.49
C THR A 73 -33.75 -15.93 -11.75
N ALA A 74 -34.68 -15.13 -12.30
CA ALA A 74 -36.04 -15.59 -12.60
C ALA A 74 -36.09 -16.60 -13.78
N LEU A 75 -35.05 -16.60 -14.62
CA LEU A 75 -34.88 -17.50 -15.76
C LEU A 75 -33.84 -18.56 -15.45
N THR A 76 -34.05 -19.77 -15.95
CA THR A 76 -33.07 -20.85 -15.89
C THR A 76 -31.85 -20.55 -16.78
N GLN A 77 -30.72 -21.19 -16.49
CA GLN A 77 -29.52 -21.10 -17.32
C GLN A 77 -29.78 -21.44 -18.79
N THR A 78 -30.67 -22.40 -19.06
CA THR A 78 -31.05 -22.82 -20.41
C THR A 78 -31.83 -21.72 -21.14
N GLU A 79 -32.79 -21.07 -20.48
CA GLU A 79 -33.56 -19.97 -21.06
C GLU A 79 -32.68 -18.75 -21.35
N LEU A 80 -31.76 -18.44 -20.44
CA LEU A 80 -30.76 -17.37 -20.63
C LEU A 80 -29.84 -17.66 -21.81
N SER A 81 -29.36 -18.89 -21.93
CA SER A 81 -28.53 -19.33 -23.06
C SER A 81 -29.29 -19.23 -24.38
N ALA A 82 -30.55 -19.67 -24.42
CA ALA A 82 -31.40 -19.58 -25.61
C ALA A 82 -31.63 -18.13 -26.04
N LYS A 83 -31.91 -17.23 -25.08
CA LYS A 83 -32.04 -15.79 -25.35
C LYS A 83 -30.75 -15.19 -25.91
N LEU A 84 -29.59 -15.54 -25.36
CA LEU A 84 -28.30 -15.04 -25.86
C LEU A 84 -28.04 -15.50 -27.30
N VAL A 85 -28.30 -16.77 -27.60
CA VAL A 85 -28.17 -17.30 -28.97
C VAL A 85 -29.13 -16.62 -29.92
N ALA A 86 -30.37 -16.37 -29.51
CA ALA A 86 -31.37 -15.65 -30.31
C ALA A 86 -30.92 -14.22 -30.61
N ALA A 87 -30.46 -13.47 -29.60
CA ALA A 87 -29.98 -12.09 -29.75
C ALA A 87 -28.74 -12.01 -30.67
N PHE A 88 -27.84 -12.99 -30.58
CA PHE A 88 -26.70 -13.08 -31.50
C PHE A 88 -27.16 -13.35 -32.93
N SER A 89 -28.03 -14.36 -33.11
CA SER A 89 -28.50 -14.81 -34.42
C SER A 89 -29.40 -13.80 -35.13
N GLU A 90 -30.10 -12.93 -34.37
CA GLU A 90 -30.87 -11.82 -34.93
C GLU A 90 -30.00 -10.87 -35.76
N ILE A 91 -28.74 -10.68 -35.35
CA ILE A 91 -27.79 -9.80 -36.04
C ILE A 91 -26.95 -10.60 -37.04
N THR A 92 -26.50 -11.80 -36.68
CA THR A 92 -25.56 -12.56 -37.50
C THR A 92 -26.23 -13.42 -38.57
N GLU A 93 -27.53 -13.71 -38.45
CA GLU A 93 -28.33 -14.64 -39.26
C GLU A 93 -27.93 -16.12 -39.17
N ASP A 94 -26.75 -16.43 -38.63
CA ASP A 94 -26.23 -17.78 -38.41
C ASP A 94 -25.39 -17.84 -37.12
N THR A 95 -25.13 -19.06 -36.63
CA THR A 95 -24.22 -19.33 -35.51
C THR A 95 -22.98 -20.11 -35.93
N ASN A 96 -22.93 -20.67 -37.13
CA ASN A 96 -21.79 -21.44 -37.63
C ASN A 96 -20.59 -20.56 -37.96
N CYS A 97 -19.45 -20.84 -37.34
CA CYS A 97 -18.23 -20.08 -37.47
C CYS A 97 -17.73 -20.04 -38.93
N SER A 98 -17.86 -21.14 -39.69
CA SER A 98 -17.46 -21.15 -41.10
C SER A 98 -18.27 -20.14 -41.92
N VAL A 99 -19.60 -20.12 -41.77
CA VAL A 99 -20.50 -19.18 -42.44
C VAL A 99 -20.21 -17.74 -42.01
N LEU A 100 -20.06 -17.52 -40.71
CA LEU A 100 -19.77 -16.19 -40.17
C LEU A 100 -18.39 -15.68 -40.57
N LYS A 101 -17.41 -16.57 -40.74
CA LYS A 101 -16.07 -16.19 -41.19
C LYS A 101 -16.11 -15.67 -42.63
N GLU A 102 -16.94 -16.24 -43.50
CA GLU A 102 -17.15 -15.71 -44.86
C GLU A 102 -17.74 -14.28 -44.84
N LYS A 103 -18.61 -13.97 -43.89
CA LYS A 103 -19.30 -12.67 -43.77
C LYS A 103 -18.51 -11.61 -43.01
N TYR A 104 -17.73 -11.99 -41.99
CA TYR A 104 -17.21 -11.06 -40.99
C TYR A 104 -15.69 -11.11 -40.78
N PHE A 105 -14.95 -11.95 -41.50
CA PHE A 105 -13.50 -12.01 -41.38
C PHE A 105 -12.82 -10.95 -42.24
N GLU A 106 -11.96 -10.15 -41.60
CA GLU A 106 -11.07 -9.20 -42.27
C GLU A 106 -9.62 -9.52 -41.90
N GLU A 107 -8.65 -9.31 -42.79
CA GLU A 107 -7.25 -9.73 -42.58
C GLU A 107 -6.62 -9.08 -41.33
N GLU A 108 -6.84 -7.79 -41.13
CA GLU A 108 -6.28 -7.04 -39.99
C GLU A 108 -7.11 -7.18 -38.72
N GLN A 109 -8.44 -7.31 -38.84
CA GLN A 109 -9.37 -7.30 -37.71
C GLN A 109 -9.84 -8.70 -37.31
N ARG A 110 -9.50 -9.73 -38.08
CA ARG A 110 -10.02 -11.10 -37.93
C ARG A 110 -11.55 -11.06 -37.91
N CYS A 111 -12.21 -11.88 -37.08
CA CYS A 111 -13.66 -11.83 -36.89
C CYS A 111 -14.10 -10.85 -35.79
N LEU A 112 -13.42 -9.70 -35.60
CA LEU A 112 -13.70 -8.75 -34.50
C LEU A 112 -15.18 -8.38 -34.42
N LYS A 113 -15.86 -8.22 -35.57
CA LYS A 113 -17.27 -7.88 -35.58
C LYS A 113 -18.14 -8.90 -34.85
N THR A 114 -17.87 -10.20 -35.03
CA THR A 114 -18.60 -11.26 -34.29
C THR A 114 -18.30 -11.25 -32.79
N VAL A 115 -17.08 -10.86 -32.39
CA VAL A 115 -16.72 -10.65 -30.98
C VAL A 115 -17.51 -9.50 -30.39
N GLU A 116 -17.60 -8.37 -31.09
CA GLU A 116 -18.37 -7.21 -30.65
C GLU A 116 -19.88 -7.53 -30.52
N ILE A 117 -20.45 -8.24 -31.50
CA ILE A 117 -21.86 -8.66 -31.48
C ILE A 117 -22.13 -9.60 -30.30
N ALA A 118 -21.26 -10.58 -30.04
CA ALA A 118 -21.39 -11.47 -28.90
C ALA A 118 -21.32 -10.72 -27.55
N CYS A 119 -20.45 -9.71 -27.46
CA CYS A 119 -20.38 -8.84 -26.29
C CYS A 119 -21.64 -7.98 -26.12
N ASP A 120 -22.15 -7.36 -27.18
CA ASP A 120 -23.36 -6.54 -27.12
C ASP A 120 -24.58 -7.41 -26.71
N ALA A 121 -24.71 -8.62 -27.28
CA ALA A 121 -25.76 -9.57 -26.89
C ALA A 121 -25.63 -10.00 -25.41
N LEU A 122 -24.41 -10.27 -24.94
CA LEU A 122 -24.17 -10.60 -23.53
C LEU A 122 -24.53 -9.44 -22.61
N GLU A 123 -24.18 -8.20 -22.96
CA GLU A 123 -24.53 -7.01 -22.18
C GLU A 123 -26.05 -6.88 -22.00
N VAL A 124 -26.83 -7.08 -23.07
CA VAL A 124 -28.29 -7.01 -23.03
C VAL A 124 -28.89 -8.12 -22.16
N ILE A 125 -28.55 -9.38 -22.43
CA ILE A 125 -29.14 -10.52 -21.70
C ILE A 125 -28.72 -10.53 -20.23
N ALA A 126 -27.47 -10.15 -19.95
CA ALA A 126 -27.00 -9.99 -18.59
C ALA A 126 -27.83 -8.92 -17.85
N ALA A 127 -28.00 -7.74 -18.45
CA ALA A 127 -28.76 -6.65 -17.84
C ALA A 127 -30.24 -6.99 -17.58
N GLU A 128 -30.92 -7.62 -18.54
CA GLU A 128 -32.31 -8.10 -18.37
C GLU A 128 -32.47 -9.09 -17.23
N SER A 129 -31.39 -9.82 -16.91
CA SER A 129 -31.36 -10.87 -15.89
C SER A 129 -30.84 -10.38 -14.54
N GLY A 130 -30.68 -9.06 -14.39
CA GLY A 130 -30.15 -8.44 -13.16
C GLY A 130 -28.63 -8.54 -13.01
N PHE A 131 -27.92 -9.04 -14.03
CA PHE A 131 -26.46 -9.06 -14.08
C PHE A 131 -25.97 -7.75 -14.70
N GLY A 132 -25.70 -6.76 -13.86
CA GLY A 132 -25.01 -5.53 -14.28
C GLY A 132 -23.52 -5.58 -13.98
N PRO A 133 -22.68 -4.77 -14.66
CA PRO A 133 -21.45 -4.33 -14.01
C PRO A 133 -21.85 -3.72 -12.66
N ILE A 134 -21.16 -4.07 -11.55
CA ILE A 134 -21.49 -3.47 -10.25
C ILE A 134 -21.16 -1.98 -10.35
N THR A 135 -22.17 -1.15 -10.61
CA THR A 135 -22.07 0.32 -10.66
C THR A 135 -22.48 0.98 -9.36
N THR A 136 -23.10 0.21 -8.46
CA THR A 136 -23.53 0.62 -7.12
C THR A 136 -23.31 -0.52 -6.13
N THR A 137 -22.62 -0.23 -5.04
CA THR A 137 -22.39 -1.17 -3.93
C THR A 137 -23.72 -1.63 -3.33
N THR A 138 -23.88 -2.93 -3.07
CA THR A 138 -25.02 -3.48 -2.32
C THR A 138 -24.69 -3.68 -0.84
N LEU A 139 -23.42 -3.49 -0.45
CA LEU A 139 -22.97 -3.61 0.93
C LEU A 139 -23.47 -2.47 1.79
N SER A 140 -23.80 -2.77 3.05
CA SER A 140 -24.17 -1.76 4.03
C SER A 140 -22.97 -0.89 4.41
N ALA A 141 -23.23 0.33 4.90
CA ALA A 141 -22.17 1.20 5.42
C ALA A 141 -21.44 0.57 6.63
N GLU A 142 -22.13 -0.28 7.40
CA GLU A 142 -21.57 -1.00 8.54
C GLU A 142 -20.59 -2.08 8.09
N ASP A 143 -20.95 -2.86 7.07
CA ASP A 143 -20.07 -3.88 6.48
C ASP A 143 -18.79 -3.26 5.93
N ILE A 144 -18.92 -2.15 5.18
CA ILE A 144 -17.79 -1.40 4.64
C ILE A 144 -16.88 -0.89 5.76
N LYS A 145 -17.47 -0.39 6.85
CA LYS A 145 -16.73 0.12 8.01
C LYS A 145 -16.02 -1.01 8.77
N ALA A 146 -16.66 -2.16 8.94
CA ALA A 146 -16.09 -3.34 9.57
C ALA A 146 -14.90 -3.88 8.75
N ALA A 147 -15.09 -4.06 7.44
CA ALA A 147 -14.05 -4.45 6.50
C ALA A 147 -12.85 -3.49 6.54
N LYS A 148 -13.10 -2.18 6.56
CA LYS A 148 -12.06 -1.17 6.73
C LYS A 148 -11.26 -1.36 8.00
N GLY A 149 -11.89 -1.70 9.12
CA GLY A 149 -11.22 -2.02 10.39
C GLY A 149 -10.27 -3.22 10.30
N MET A 150 -10.56 -4.16 9.40
CA MET A 150 -9.74 -5.36 9.13
C MET A 150 -8.65 -5.12 8.08
N GLY A 151 -8.54 -3.91 7.51
CA GLY A 151 -7.54 -3.59 6.48
C GLY A 151 -8.04 -3.71 5.04
N PHE A 152 -9.36 -3.81 4.84
CA PHE A 152 -9.98 -3.92 3.52
C PHE A 152 -10.58 -2.58 3.11
N LEU A 153 -9.99 -1.94 2.11
CA LEU A 153 -10.41 -0.62 1.62
C LEU A 153 -11.39 -0.78 0.47
N HIS A 154 -12.61 -0.30 0.66
CA HIS A 154 -13.69 -0.46 -0.31
C HIS A 154 -13.37 0.20 -1.67
N ASN A 155 -13.60 -0.56 -2.74
CA ASN A 155 -13.46 -0.08 -4.09
C ASN A 155 -14.75 0.64 -4.48
N LYS A 156 -14.63 1.93 -4.82
CA LYS A 156 -15.78 2.79 -5.08
C LYS A 156 -16.69 2.19 -6.14
N GLY A 157 -17.97 2.05 -5.80
CA GLY A 157 -19.00 1.57 -6.73
C GLY A 157 -19.09 0.06 -6.88
N THR A 158 -18.26 -0.73 -6.19
CA THR A 158 -18.27 -2.20 -6.29
C THR A 158 -18.56 -2.85 -4.94
N ASN A 159 -18.62 -4.18 -4.89
CA ASN A 159 -18.63 -4.95 -3.64
C ASN A 159 -17.24 -5.52 -3.29
N ALA A 160 -16.18 -4.97 -3.90
CA ALA A 160 -14.82 -5.45 -3.74
C ALA A 160 -13.97 -4.48 -2.90
N PHE A 161 -12.82 -4.97 -2.45
CA PHE A 161 -11.92 -4.27 -1.56
C PHE A 161 -10.46 -4.44 -2.01
N ASN A 162 -9.62 -3.49 -1.63
CA ASN A 162 -8.18 -3.69 -1.61
C ASN A 162 -7.78 -4.18 -0.21
N CYS A 163 -7.29 -5.42 -0.13
CA CYS A 163 -6.81 -6.04 1.09
C CYS A 163 -5.38 -5.60 1.38
N ARG A 164 -5.16 -4.82 2.44
CA ARG A 164 -3.84 -4.36 2.85
C ARG A 164 -3.16 -5.37 3.77
N VAL A 165 -2.14 -6.03 3.23
CA VAL A 165 -1.26 -6.97 3.93
C VAL A 165 -0.13 -6.20 4.62
N ILE A 166 0.09 -6.47 5.91
CA ILE A 166 1.15 -5.86 6.70
C ILE A 166 2.47 -6.61 6.50
N THR A 167 3.50 -5.88 6.08
CA THR A 167 4.79 -6.44 5.62
C THR A 167 5.98 -5.97 6.45
N ARG A 168 5.80 -5.77 7.77
CA ARG A 168 6.84 -5.42 8.76
C ARG A 168 7.99 -4.58 8.17
N ASN A 169 7.72 -3.29 7.91
CA ASN A 169 8.67 -2.33 7.33
C ASN A 169 9.12 -2.64 5.88
N GLY A 170 8.34 -3.41 5.12
CA GLY A 170 8.67 -3.84 3.76
C GLY A 170 9.60 -5.07 3.69
N ARG A 171 9.90 -5.71 4.83
CA ARG A 171 10.78 -6.88 4.90
C ARG A 171 9.95 -8.16 5.02
N ILE A 172 9.83 -8.87 3.89
CA ILE A 172 9.12 -10.16 3.79
C ILE A 172 10.06 -11.24 3.25
N SER A 173 9.78 -12.48 3.63
CA SER A 173 10.45 -13.66 3.09
C SER A 173 9.94 -14.04 1.70
N SER A 174 10.67 -14.91 1.00
CA SER A 174 10.23 -15.47 -0.28
C SER A 174 8.92 -16.28 -0.13
N VAL A 175 8.76 -16.98 1.00
CA VAL A 175 7.54 -17.75 1.33
C VAL A 175 6.34 -16.83 1.48
N GLU A 176 6.50 -15.73 2.23
CA GLU A 176 5.45 -14.71 2.39
C GLU A 176 5.09 -14.04 1.07
N ASN A 177 6.10 -13.70 0.25
CA ASN A 177 5.86 -13.10 -1.06
C ASN A 177 5.08 -14.05 -2.00
N ALA A 178 5.45 -15.34 -2.02
CA ALA A 178 4.72 -16.35 -2.80
C ALA A 178 3.27 -16.51 -2.31
N CYS A 179 3.05 -16.50 -1.00
CA CYS A 179 1.71 -16.53 -0.41
C CYS A 179 0.89 -15.30 -0.84
N ILE A 180 1.43 -14.08 -0.78
CA ILE A 180 0.74 -12.87 -1.22
C ILE A 180 0.36 -12.94 -2.71
N ALA A 181 1.25 -13.44 -3.55
CA ALA A 181 0.99 -13.60 -4.99
C ALA A 181 -0.14 -14.61 -5.25
N GLU A 182 -0.12 -15.75 -4.57
CA GLU A 182 -1.18 -16.76 -4.70
C GLU A 182 -2.50 -16.25 -4.12
N ALA A 183 -2.47 -15.50 -3.03
CA ALA A 183 -3.64 -14.87 -2.44
C ALA A 183 -4.31 -13.90 -3.43
N ALA A 184 -3.53 -13.10 -4.15
CA ALA A 184 -4.05 -12.20 -5.17
C ALA A 184 -4.74 -12.93 -6.33
N LYS A 185 -4.17 -14.06 -6.76
CA LYS A 185 -4.74 -14.89 -7.81
C LYS A 185 -6.04 -15.58 -7.38
N ARG A 186 -6.10 -16.05 -6.13
CA ARG A 186 -7.22 -16.85 -5.61
C ARG A 186 -8.40 -16.01 -5.13
N PHE A 187 -8.10 -14.92 -4.42
CA PHE A 187 -9.09 -14.17 -3.66
C PHE A 187 -9.32 -12.75 -4.17
N GLY A 188 -8.42 -12.23 -5.00
CA GLY A 188 -8.53 -10.92 -5.65
C GLY A 188 -8.61 -11.03 -7.17
N ASN A 189 -8.24 -9.95 -7.85
CA ASN A 189 -8.22 -9.87 -9.32
C ASN A 189 -6.86 -10.21 -9.95
N GLY A 190 -5.93 -10.76 -9.17
CA GLY A 190 -4.56 -11.06 -9.59
C GLY A 190 -3.56 -9.90 -9.52
N ASN A 191 -4.01 -8.66 -9.23
CA ASN A 191 -3.12 -7.51 -9.13
C ASN A 191 -2.65 -7.25 -7.70
N LEU A 192 -1.40 -6.79 -7.60
CA LEU A 192 -0.75 -6.34 -6.38
C LEU A 192 -0.34 -4.88 -6.53
N ALA A 193 -0.52 -4.08 -5.48
CA ALA A 193 -0.05 -2.69 -5.43
C ALA A 193 0.77 -2.44 -4.17
N PHE A 194 1.95 -1.85 -4.31
CA PHE A 194 2.80 -1.48 -3.18
C PHE A 194 2.43 -0.08 -2.69
N THR A 195 2.32 0.09 -1.38
CA THR A 195 1.95 1.38 -0.77
C THR A 195 3.19 2.18 -0.36
N THR A 196 3.01 3.48 -0.15
CA THR A 196 4.07 4.36 0.38
C THR A 196 4.49 4.02 1.81
N ARG A 197 3.77 3.14 2.52
CA ARG A 197 4.19 2.60 3.82
C ARG A 197 4.78 1.20 3.71
N LEU A 198 5.21 0.82 2.51
CA LEU A 198 5.87 -0.45 2.23
C LEU A 198 4.99 -1.69 2.47
N THR A 199 3.67 -1.50 2.63
CA THR A 199 2.68 -2.58 2.66
C THR A 199 2.27 -2.98 1.26
N VAL A 200 1.63 -4.15 1.12
CA VAL A 200 1.11 -4.62 -0.17
C VAL A 200 -0.42 -4.64 -0.11
N GLU A 201 -1.06 -4.21 -1.19
CA GLU A 201 -2.50 -4.31 -1.38
C GLU A 201 -2.82 -5.34 -2.46
N ILE A 202 -3.59 -6.36 -2.07
CA ILE A 202 -4.22 -7.30 -2.98
C ILE A 202 -5.53 -6.67 -3.47
N GLN A 203 -5.65 -6.47 -4.78
CA GLN A 203 -6.76 -5.70 -5.34
C GLN A 203 -7.96 -6.56 -5.70
N GLY A 204 -9.14 -5.95 -5.61
CA GLY A 204 -10.38 -6.53 -6.12
C GLY A 204 -10.85 -7.77 -5.34
N VAL A 205 -10.64 -7.80 -4.03
CA VAL A 205 -11.10 -8.88 -3.15
C VAL A 205 -12.60 -8.74 -2.91
N PRO A 206 -13.45 -9.69 -3.34
CA PRO A 206 -14.88 -9.68 -3.03
C PRO A 206 -15.14 -9.71 -1.52
N PHE A 207 -16.29 -9.17 -1.09
CA PHE A 207 -16.66 -9.10 0.33
C PHE A 207 -16.63 -10.47 1.03
N GLU A 208 -17.15 -11.50 0.38
CA GLU A 208 -17.18 -12.88 0.86
C GLU A 208 -15.78 -13.50 1.03
N ASN A 209 -14.77 -12.97 0.33
CA ASN A 209 -13.40 -13.46 0.38
C ASN A 209 -12.56 -12.79 1.49
N ILE A 210 -13.13 -11.89 2.29
CA ILE A 210 -12.42 -11.17 3.36
C ILE A 210 -11.86 -12.12 4.43
N GLU A 211 -12.64 -13.05 4.97
CA GLU A 211 -12.12 -14.02 5.95
C GLU A 211 -11.22 -15.08 5.29
N PRO A 212 -11.60 -15.72 4.17
CA PRO A 212 -10.75 -16.71 3.49
C PRO A 212 -9.34 -16.23 3.17
N ILE A 213 -9.19 -14.98 2.68
CA ILE A 213 -7.86 -14.44 2.38
C ILE A 213 -7.04 -14.18 3.65
N ARG A 214 -7.69 -13.76 4.75
CA ARG A 214 -7.01 -13.52 6.03
C ARG A 214 -6.48 -14.82 6.62
N GLU A 215 -7.29 -15.87 6.61
CA GLU A 215 -6.89 -17.21 7.05
C GLU A 215 -5.73 -17.73 6.20
N PHE A 216 -5.81 -17.57 4.88
CA PHE A 216 -4.75 -17.99 3.96
C PHE A 216 -3.43 -17.25 4.23
N LEU A 217 -3.45 -15.92 4.40
CA LEU A 217 -2.27 -15.12 4.74
C LEU A 217 -1.69 -15.50 6.10
N ALA A 218 -2.54 -15.83 7.08
CA ALA A 218 -2.12 -16.22 8.42
C ALA A 218 -1.29 -17.52 8.45
N THR A 219 -1.43 -18.39 7.44
CA THR A 219 -0.63 -19.65 7.35
C THR A 219 0.88 -19.41 7.28
N VAL A 220 1.30 -18.22 6.83
CA VAL A 220 2.71 -17.79 6.78
C VAL A 220 3.02 -16.66 7.76
N GLY A 221 2.11 -16.40 8.72
CA GLY A 221 2.28 -15.36 9.73
C GLY A 221 2.02 -13.92 9.26
N LEU A 222 1.43 -13.74 8.08
CA LEU A 222 1.00 -12.43 7.59
C LEU A 222 -0.36 -12.04 8.16
N GLU A 223 -0.62 -10.75 8.27
CA GLU A 223 -1.90 -10.22 8.70
C GLU A 223 -2.36 -9.04 7.85
N THR A 224 -3.63 -8.66 7.99
CA THR A 224 -4.23 -7.49 7.35
C THR A 224 -4.47 -6.36 8.35
N GLY A 225 -4.43 -5.11 7.89
CA GLY A 225 -4.74 -3.97 8.76
C GLY A 225 -4.19 -2.62 8.31
N GLY A 226 -3.74 -1.81 9.27
CA GLY A 226 -3.08 -0.53 9.02
C GLY A 226 -3.99 0.64 8.64
N THR A 227 -5.25 0.60 9.08
CA THR A 227 -6.28 1.62 8.84
C THR A 227 -6.73 2.29 10.16
N GLY A 228 -7.64 3.26 10.08
CA GLY A 228 -8.25 3.90 11.25
C GLY A 228 -7.39 4.95 11.98
N SER A 229 -7.95 5.46 13.07
CA SER A 229 -7.36 6.48 13.95
C SER A 229 -6.49 5.81 15.02
N LYS A 230 -5.40 5.18 14.58
CA LYS A 230 -4.48 4.39 15.41
C LYS A 230 -3.05 4.59 14.92
N VAL A 231 -2.09 4.03 15.65
CA VAL A 231 -0.72 3.87 15.15
C VAL A 231 -0.76 3.08 13.84
N ARG A 232 -0.01 3.53 12.83
CA ARG A 232 0.09 2.88 11.52
C ARG A 232 1.34 1.99 11.46
N PRO A 233 1.37 0.97 10.57
CA PRO A 233 2.51 0.08 10.42
C PRO A 233 3.79 0.89 10.23
N VAL A 234 4.82 0.68 11.06
CA VAL A 234 6.07 1.44 11.02
C VAL A 234 6.76 1.29 9.65
N VAL A 235 7.57 2.28 9.26
CA VAL A 235 8.38 2.23 8.04
C VAL A 235 9.84 2.46 8.37
N ALA A 236 10.74 1.81 7.63
CA ALA A 236 12.18 1.94 7.81
C ALA A 236 12.92 1.99 6.48
N CYS A 237 14.09 2.61 6.47
CA CYS A 237 15.00 2.49 5.32
C CYS A 237 15.81 1.19 5.41
N LYS A 238 16.79 1.02 4.52
CA LYS A 238 17.65 -0.17 4.47
C LYS A 238 18.69 -0.29 5.61
N GLY A 239 18.73 0.68 6.53
CA GLY A 239 19.57 0.63 7.73
C GLY A 239 21.06 0.40 7.46
N THR A 240 21.65 -0.50 8.22
CA THR A 240 23.08 -0.89 8.21
C THR A 240 23.53 -1.63 6.95
N THR A 241 22.61 -2.12 6.11
CA THR A 241 22.98 -2.62 4.76
C THR A 241 23.41 -1.48 3.83
N CYS A 242 23.11 -0.22 4.20
CA CYS A 242 23.66 0.96 3.55
C CYS A 242 25.04 1.28 4.11
N GLN A 243 25.97 1.66 3.25
CA GLN A 243 27.26 2.27 3.64
C GLN A 243 27.13 3.53 4.52
N TYR A 244 25.95 4.17 4.55
CA TYR A 244 25.68 5.36 5.39
C TYR A 244 24.82 5.04 6.62
N GLY A 245 24.40 3.79 6.82
CA GLY A 245 23.53 3.43 7.94
C GLY A 245 24.23 3.59 9.28
N LEU A 246 23.69 4.45 10.15
CA LEU A 246 24.22 4.70 11.50
C LEU A 246 23.48 3.90 12.57
N CYS A 247 22.31 3.33 12.25
CA CYS A 247 21.59 2.42 13.13
C CYS A 247 20.91 1.30 12.34
N ASP A 248 20.63 0.18 13.01
CA ASP A 248 19.83 -0.90 12.46
C ASP A 248 18.35 -0.47 12.47
N THR A 249 17.93 0.12 11.35
CA THR A 249 16.56 0.59 11.23
C THR A 249 15.55 -0.53 11.20
N PHE A 250 15.92 -1.74 10.75
CA PHE A 250 14.96 -2.85 10.71
C PHE A 250 14.67 -3.36 12.12
N ASP A 251 15.70 -3.55 12.94
CA ASP A 251 15.54 -3.97 14.33
C ASP A 251 14.72 -2.96 15.15
N LEU A 252 15.13 -1.68 15.14
CA LEU A 252 14.42 -0.63 15.89
C LEU A 252 12.96 -0.46 15.40
N SER A 253 12.73 -0.46 14.08
CA SER A 253 11.37 -0.32 13.56
C SER A 253 10.49 -1.53 13.84
N GLU A 254 11.06 -2.73 13.92
CA GLU A 254 10.34 -3.94 14.31
C GLU A 254 9.94 -3.89 15.79
N LYS A 255 10.84 -3.50 16.70
CA LYS A 255 10.52 -3.23 18.11
C LYS A 255 9.37 -2.24 18.24
N LEU A 256 9.47 -1.07 17.59
CA LEU A 256 8.41 -0.06 17.58
C LEU A 256 7.09 -0.58 16.98
N HIS A 257 7.15 -1.45 15.98
CA HIS A 257 5.98 -2.07 15.37
C HIS A 257 5.27 -3.01 16.36
N TYR A 258 6.01 -3.87 17.05
CA TYR A 258 5.42 -4.77 18.05
C TYR A 258 4.89 -4.03 19.28
N ILE A 259 5.62 -3.04 19.79
CA ILE A 259 5.20 -2.28 20.97
C ILE A 259 3.96 -1.43 20.64
N PHE A 260 4.02 -0.63 19.57
CA PHE A 260 3.00 0.42 19.35
C PHE A 260 1.99 0.09 18.26
N TYR A 261 2.34 -0.62 17.19
CA TYR A 261 1.32 -0.99 16.20
C TYR A 261 0.51 -2.21 16.68
N LYS A 262 1.18 -3.24 17.22
CA LYS A 262 0.53 -4.44 17.75
C LYS A 262 0.06 -4.25 19.20
N GLY A 263 0.93 -3.82 20.10
CA GLY A 263 0.60 -3.68 21.52
C GLY A 263 -0.50 -2.66 21.78
N TYR A 264 -0.54 -1.57 20.99
CA TYR A 264 -1.58 -0.55 21.12
C TYR A 264 -2.70 -0.70 20.08
N ARG A 265 -2.93 -1.91 19.54
CA ARG A 265 -3.96 -2.14 18.49
C ARG A 265 -5.37 -1.75 18.92
N ASN A 266 -5.68 -1.78 20.22
CA ASN A 266 -6.97 -1.39 20.78
C ASN A 266 -7.01 0.05 21.29
N VAL A 267 -5.89 0.79 21.19
CA VAL A 267 -5.80 2.19 21.60
C VAL A 267 -6.22 3.09 20.44
N SER A 268 -7.33 3.81 20.63
CA SER A 268 -7.78 4.84 19.69
C SER A 268 -6.99 6.13 19.87
N LEU A 269 -6.68 6.79 18.77
CA LEU A 269 -6.04 8.11 18.77
C LEU A 269 -6.99 9.13 18.11
N PRO A 270 -6.80 10.44 18.33
CA PRO A 270 -7.64 11.46 17.69
C PRO A 270 -7.63 11.35 16.15
N HIS A 271 -6.52 10.88 15.58
CA HIS A 271 -6.37 10.53 14.17
C HIS A 271 -5.25 9.49 13.98
N LYS A 272 -4.95 9.09 12.74
CA LYS A 272 -3.80 8.25 12.40
C LYS A 272 -2.47 8.85 12.88
N PHE A 273 -1.60 7.99 13.43
CA PHE A 273 -0.26 8.34 13.89
C PHE A 273 0.79 7.47 13.18
N LYS A 274 1.78 8.09 12.54
CA LYS A 274 2.78 7.42 11.70
C LYS A 274 4.16 7.57 12.31
N ILE A 275 4.87 6.45 12.38
CA ILE A 275 6.26 6.36 12.83
C ILE A 275 7.15 6.03 11.63
N ALA A 276 8.32 6.63 11.54
CA ALA A 276 9.32 6.31 10.51
C ALA A 276 10.74 6.29 11.09
N VAL A 277 11.54 5.30 10.69
CA VAL A 277 12.92 5.09 11.17
C VAL A 277 13.91 5.21 10.01
N GLY A 278 14.70 6.28 10.01
CA GLY A 278 15.76 6.55 9.05
C GLY A 278 17.14 6.31 9.64
N GLY A 279 18.00 5.60 8.91
CA GLY A 279 19.31 5.20 9.42
C GLY A 279 20.36 6.31 9.43
N CYS A 280 20.11 7.44 8.77
CA CYS A 280 21.03 8.57 8.68
C CYS A 280 20.34 9.84 8.16
N PRO A 281 21.02 11.00 8.19
CA PRO A 281 20.47 12.28 7.72
C PRO A 281 20.12 12.36 6.23
N ASN A 282 20.51 11.38 5.39
CA ASN A 282 20.10 11.35 3.97
C ASN A 282 18.59 11.17 3.78
N ASN A 283 17.90 10.72 4.83
CA ASN A 283 16.46 10.87 4.91
C ASN A 283 15.68 10.11 3.80
N CYS A 284 16.00 8.83 3.57
CA CYS A 284 15.41 8.05 2.48
C CYS A 284 13.93 7.69 2.68
N VAL A 285 13.46 7.58 3.93
CA VAL A 285 12.05 7.29 4.28
C VAL A 285 11.26 8.49 4.80
N LYS A 286 11.85 9.68 4.71
CA LYS A 286 11.19 10.94 5.09
C LYS A 286 10.66 10.94 6.53
N PRO A 287 11.48 10.66 7.59
CA PRO A 287 11.00 10.71 8.97
C PRO A 287 10.37 12.04 9.36
N ASP A 288 10.88 13.16 8.81
CA ASP A 288 10.35 14.53 8.94
C ASP A 288 8.94 14.73 8.33
N LEU A 289 8.44 13.79 7.53
CA LEU A 289 7.09 13.82 6.95
C LEU A 289 6.11 12.86 7.66
N ASN A 290 6.53 12.27 8.78
CA ASN A 290 5.72 11.38 9.62
C ASN A 290 5.44 12.05 10.98
N ASP A 291 4.38 11.60 11.66
CA ASP A 291 3.96 12.21 12.93
C ASP A 291 5.12 12.17 13.96
N ILE A 292 5.89 11.07 13.96
CA ILE A 292 7.21 11.02 14.59
C ILE A 292 8.23 10.31 13.69
N GLY A 293 9.43 10.87 13.64
CA GLY A 293 10.55 10.36 12.85
C GLY A 293 11.79 10.16 13.70
N ILE A 294 12.46 9.04 13.53
CA ILE A 294 13.74 8.70 14.17
C ILE A 294 14.82 8.73 13.10
N ILE A 295 15.94 9.41 13.36
CA ILE A 295 17.04 9.57 12.41
C ILE A 295 18.35 9.19 13.11
N GLY A 296 19.08 8.20 12.59
CA GLY A 296 20.42 7.88 13.07
C GLY A 296 21.36 9.09 12.97
N GLN A 297 22.19 9.29 14.00
CA GLN A 297 23.12 10.41 14.13
C GLN A 297 24.50 9.91 14.50
N ARG A 298 25.53 10.62 14.04
CA ARG A 298 26.89 10.45 14.50
C ARG A 298 27.54 11.83 14.55
N GLN A 299 27.48 12.45 15.73
CA GLN A 299 27.92 13.82 15.93
C GLN A 299 29.46 13.88 15.87
N PRO A 300 30.05 14.62 14.93
CA PRO A 300 31.50 14.80 14.92
C PRO A 300 31.93 15.70 16.08
N ILE A 301 32.99 15.31 16.77
CA ILE A 301 33.70 16.10 17.79
C ILE A 301 35.06 16.45 17.20
N LEU A 302 35.39 17.74 17.16
CA LEU A 302 36.68 18.23 16.67
C LEU A 302 37.60 18.49 17.85
N ASP A 303 38.77 17.89 17.82
CA ASP A 303 39.90 18.26 18.66
C ASP A 303 40.74 19.34 17.96
N THR A 304 40.68 20.56 18.49
CA THR A 304 41.40 21.71 17.91
C THR A 304 42.90 21.63 18.13
N ASP A 305 43.38 20.86 19.12
CA ASP A 305 44.81 20.75 19.44
C ASP A 305 45.52 19.82 18.45
N ILE A 306 44.83 18.75 18.03
CA ILE A 306 45.30 17.84 16.98
C ILE A 306 45.19 18.48 15.59
N CYS A 307 44.19 19.36 15.38
CA CYS A 307 43.93 19.99 14.09
C CYS A 307 45.15 20.76 13.56
N ARG A 308 45.62 20.39 12.36
CA ARG A 308 46.79 20.98 11.70
C ARG A 308 46.48 22.13 10.72
N GLY A 309 45.21 22.48 10.53
CA GLY A 309 44.87 23.61 9.64
C GLY A 309 45.29 23.43 8.18
N CYS A 310 45.18 22.21 7.65
CA CYS A 310 45.74 21.87 6.35
C CYS A 310 45.17 22.75 5.23
N GLY A 311 46.04 23.33 4.38
CA GLY A 311 45.60 24.14 3.23
C GLY A 311 44.82 23.38 2.15
N LYS A 312 44.80 22.05 2.19
CA LYS A 312 43.94 21.17 1.38
C LYS A 312 43.21 20.20 2.30
N CYS A 313 42.33 20.73 3.17
CA CYS A 313 41.65 19.93 4.17
C CYS A 313 40.64 18.95 3.54
N ALA A 314 40.86 17.65 3.75
CA ALA A 314 39.96 16.60 3.27
C ALA A 314 38.56 16.67 3.89
N VAL A 315 38.47 17.12 5.15
CA VAL A 315 37.20 17.23 5.89
C VAL A 315 36.32 18.34 5.34
N GLU A 316 36.90 19.51 5.09
CA GLU A 316 36.23 20.65 4.47
C GLU A 316 35.72 20.29 3.07
N LYS A 317 36.61 19.77 2.21
CA LYS A 317 36.25 19.36 0.84
C LYS A 317 35.24 18.21 0.81
N GLY A 318 35.28 17.32 1.79
CA GLY A 318 34.45 16.12 1.85
C GLY A 318 33.08 16.32 2.49
N CYS A 319 32.82 17.48 3.12
CA CYS A 319 31.55 17.73 3.80
C CYS A 319 30.41 17.92 2.80
N PRO A 320 29.41 17.00 2.74
CA PRO A 320 28.38 17.02 1.70
C PRO A 320 27.39 18.18 1.83
N ILE A 321 27.36 18.83 2.99
CA ILE A 321 26.43 19.92 3.33
C ILE A 321 27.16 21.23 3.61
N GLY A 322 28.48 21.30 3.37
CA GLY A 322 29.27 22.52 3.55
C GLY A 322 29.42 23.00 4.99
N ALA A 323 29.14 22.17 6.00
CA ALA A 323 29.21 22.55 7.41
C ALA A 323 30.63 22.62 7.99
N SER A 324 31.69 22.35 7.20
CA SER A 324 33.06 22.28 7.71
C SER A 324 33.96 23.16 6.85
N GLN A 325 34.68 24.07 7.49
CA GLN A 325 35.54 25.05 6.82
C GLN A 325 36.83 25.25 7.61
N VAL A 326 37.96 25.47 6.93
CA VAL A 326 39.18 25.92 7.62
C VAL A 326 39.19 27.44 7.69
N VAL A 327 39.18 27.98 8.92
CA VAL A 327 39.22 29.41 9.21
C VAL A 327 40.39 29.65 10.17
N ASP A 328 41.22 30.65 9.87
CA ASP A 328 42.38 31.02 10.69
C ASP A 328 43.31 29.85 11.05
N GLY A 329 43.52 28.92 10.10
CA GLY A 329 44.39 27.76 10.28
C GLY A 329 43.81 26.68 11.20
N LYS A 330 42.50 26.67 11.46
CA LYS A 330 41.81 25.60 12.19
C LYS A 330 40.52 25.21 11.48
N LEU A 331 40.16 23.93 11.58
CA LEU A 331 38.85 23.48 11.13
C LEU A 331 37.79 24.05 12.06
N ILE A 332 36.67 24.51 11.51
CA ILE A 332 35.46 24.87 12.22
C ILE A 332 34.33 24.03 11.65
N ILE A 333 33.46 23.51 12.53
CA ILE A 333 32.22 22.83 12.14
C ILE A 333 31.06 23.71 12.55
N ASP A 334 30.38 24.30 11.57
CA ASP A 334 29.15 25.07 11.79
C ASP A 334 28.04 24.11 12.24
N ARG A 335 27.54 24.31 13.47
CA ARG A 335 26.53 23.45 14.09
C ARG A 335 25.11 23.74 13.62
N ASP A 336 24.85 24.91 13.05
CA ASP A 336 23.55 25.26 12.50
C ASP A 336 23.35 24.61 11.12
N ILE A 337 24.45 24.38 10.40
CA ILE A 337 24.45 23.66 9.12
C ILE A 337 24.61 22.15 9.33
N CYS A 338 25.46 21.71 10.27
CA CYS A 338 25.80 20.30 10.45
C CYS A 338 24.59 19.42 10.78
N ASN A 339 24.39 18.37 9.98
CA ASN A 339 23.31 17.41 10.18
C ASN A 339 23.74 16.12 10.91
N ASN A 340 24.95 16.09 11.48
CA ASN A 340 25.55 14.95 12.19
C ASN A 340 25.59 13.65 11.38
N CYS A 341 25.89 13.72 10.07
CA CYS A 341 26.07 12.50 9.25
C CYS A 341 27.34 11.71 9.57
N GLY A 342 28.27 12.28 10.34
CA GLY A 342 29.51 11.63 10.80
C GLY A 342 30.54 11.32 9.71
N ARG A 343 30.29 11.67 8.44
CA ARG A 343 31.19 11.34 7.32
C ARG A 343 32.59 11.94 7.48
N CYS A 344 32.68 13.10 8.10
CA CYS A 344 33.94 13.80 8.35
C CYS A 344 34.87 13.08 9.34
N ILE A 345 34.36 12.20 10.21
CA ILE A 345 35.14 11.59 11.30
C ILE A 345 36.32 10.79 10.74
N ALA A 346 36.08 9.97 9.73
CA ALA A 346 37.12 9.14 9.12
C ALA A 346 37.96 9.86 8.03
N MET A 347 37.70 11.15 7.77
CA MET A 347 38.36 11.89 6.68
C MET A 347 39.65 12.58 7.10
N CYS A 348 39.86 12.83 8.39
CA CYS A 348 41.06 13.52 8.86
C CYS A 348 42.23 12.53 9.00
N PRO A 349 43.31 12.66 8.21
CA PRO A 349 44.47 11.76 8.32
C PRO A 349 45.26 11.94 9.62
N PHE A 350 45.00 13.04 10.34
CA PHE A 350 45.60 13.33 11.65
C PHE A 350 44.67 12.96 12.81
N GLU A 351 43.51 12.36 12.53
CA GLU A 351 42.54 11.92 13.55
C GLU A 351 42.04 13.05 14.45
N ALA A 352 42.02 14.29 13.95
CA ALA A 352 41.49 15.45 14.68
C ALA A 352 39.97 15.40 14.90
N LEU A 353 39.26 14.45 14.27
CA LEU A 353 37.85 14.23 14.51
C LEU A 353 37.60 12.88 15.16
N SER A 354 36.80 12.91 16.21
CA SER A 354 36.20 11.75 16.83
C SER A 354 34.67 11.88 16.78
N GLY A 355 33.97 10.92 17.36
CA GLY A 355 32.54 11.03 17.60
C GLY A 355 32.12 10.01 18.66
N PRO A 356 31.06 10.30 19.44
CA PRO A 356 30.52 9.34 20.37
C PRO A 356 29.98 8.11 19.61
N SER A 357 29.50 7.12 20.35
CA SER A 357 28.66 6.06 19.79
C SER A 357 27.51 6.67 19.00
N ASN A 358 27.05 5.96 17.96
CA ASN A 358 25.92 6.40 17.16
C ASN A 358 24.71 6.65 18.08
N GLY A 359 23.98 7.73 17.80
CA GLY A 359 22.78 8.11 18.52
C GLY A 359 21.62 8.35 17.58
N PHE A 360 20.59 9.02 18.07
CA PHE A 360 19.35 9.28 17.34
C PHE A 360 18.90 10.73 17.51
N LYS A 361 18.30 11.27 16.46
CA LYS A 361 17.56 12.53 16.46
C LYS A 361 16.10 12.22 16.21
N ILE A 362 15.23 12.78 17.04
CA ILE A 362 13.78 12.63 16.90
C ILE A 362 13.20 13.91 16.31
N VAL A 363 12.32 13.76 15.33
CA VAL A 363 11.52 14.83 14.73
C VAL A 363 10.04 14.54 14.96
N ILE A 364 9.25 15.55 15.29
CA ILE A 364 7.81 15.42 15.57
C ILE A 364 6.97 16.36 14.72
N GLY A 365 5.71 15.98 14.48
CA GLY A 365 4.72 16.83 13.82
C GLY A 365 4.80 16.86 12.29
N GLY A 366 5.50 15.91 11.68
CA GLY A 366 5.56 15.78 10.23
C GLY A 366 4.24 15.25 9.63
N ARG A 367 3.82 15.81 8.50
CA ARG A 367 2.76 15.21 7.67
C ARG A 367 2.85 15.58 6.20
N TRP A 368 2.44 14.63 5.37
CA TRP A 368 2.16 14.82 3.95
C TRP A 368 0.70 14.47 3.61
N GLY A 369 0.08 15.22 2.71
CA GLY A 369 -1.33 15.04 2.29
C GLY A 369 -2.06 16.36 2.04
N LYS A 370 -3.37 16.41 2.37
CA LYS A 370 -4.25 17.59 2.18
C LYS A 370 -3.67 18.88 2.79
N LYS A 371 -2.98 18.75 3.94
CA LYS A 371 -2.15 19.79 4.54
C LYS A 371 -0.76 19.21 4.77
N ILE A 372 0.25 20.05 4.59
CA ILE A 372 1.66 19.70 4.77
C ILE A 372 2.14 20.33 6.08
N ALA A 373 2.98 19.59 6.82
CA ALA A 373 3.78 20.15 7.91
C ALA A 373 5.13 19.44 7.91
N LEU A 374 6.21 20.22 8.00
CA LEU A 374 7.56 19.67 8.16
C LEU A 374 7.77 19.40 9.65
N GLY A 375 8.23 18.19 9.98
CA GLY A 375 8.55 17.81 11.34
C GLY A 375 9.68 18.66 11.91
N GLN A 376 9.53 19.05 13.17
CA GLN A 376 10.53 19.83 13.92
C GLN A 376 11.33 18.89 14.81
N ALA A 377 12.64 19.11 14.87
CA ALA A 377 13.55 18.27 15.62
C ALA A 377 13.55 18.64 17.10
N LEU A 378 13.50 17.63 17.96
CA LEU A 378 13.78 17.83 19.37
C LEU A 378 15.24 18.26 19.54
N ASN A 379 15.49 19.20 20.44
CA ASN A 379 16.80 19.71 20.80
C ASN A 379 17.54 18.74 21.75
N HIS A 380 17.60 17.47 21.37
CA HIS A 380 18.22 16.40 22.14
C HIS A 380 18.74 15.29 21.21
N ILE A 381 19.94 14.79 21.50
CA ILE A 381 20.51 13.61 20.84
C ILE A 381 20.38 12.44 21.80
N PHE A 382 19.52 11.49 21.43
CA PHE A 382 19.26 10.29 22.19
C PHE A 382 20.40 9.29 21.98
N THR A 383 20.82 8.61 23.03
CA THR A 383 22.00 7.74 22.99
C THR A 383 21.67 6.25 23.10
N THR A 384 20.45 5.93 23.53
CA THR A 384 19.96 4.55 23.66
C THR A 384 18.63 4.34 22.94
N GLU A 385 18.31 3.09 22.61
CA GLU A 385 17.02 2.77 21.99
C GLU A 385 15.87 2.87 23.00
N GLU A 386 16.14 2.62 24.29
CA GLU A 386 15.19 2.73 25.37
C GLU A 386 14.65 4.16 25.48
N GLU A 387 15.52 5.17 25.43
CA GLU A 387 15.12 6.58 25.42
C GLU A 387 14.26 6.92 24.19
N VAL A 388 14.62 6.37 23.02
CA VAL A 388 13.87 6.57 21.78
C VAL A 388 12.47 5.95 21.88
N ILE A 389 12.37 4.70 22.33
CA ILE A 389 11.10 4.00 22.49
C ILE A 389 10.22 4.73 23.51
N ALA A 390 10.78 5.13 24.66
CA ALA A 390 10.07 5.91 25.67
C ALA A 390 9.54 7.24 25.11
N THR A 391 10.33 7.94 24.30
CA THR A 391 9.91 9.20 23.67
C THR A 391 8.80 9.00 22.63
N VAL A 392 8.84 7.91 21.86
CA VAL A 392 7.75 7.55 20.95
C VAL A 392 6.47 7.25 21.73
N GLU A 393 6.57 6.53 22.84
CA GLU A 393 5.42 6.25 23.73
C GLU A 393 4.83 7.55 24.29
N LYS A 394 5.68 8.44 24.81
CA LYS A 394 5.28 9.78 25.28
C LYS A 394 4.55 10.57 24.20
N ALA A 395 5.02 10.57 22.96
CA ALA A 395 4.35 11.25 21.85
C ALA A 395 2.96 10.68 21.54
N ILE A 396 2.80 9.35 21.62
CA ILE A 396 1.50 8.69 21.44
C ILE A 396 0.55 9.05 22.58
N LEU A 397 1.04 9.02 23.83
CA LEU A 397 0.27 9.35 25.03
C LEU A 397 -0.17 10.81 25.02
N LEU A 398 0.73 11.75 24.72
CA LEU A 398 0.42 13.17 24.58
C LEU A 398 -0.64 13.39 23.50
N PHE A 399 -0.48 12.74 22.34
CA PHE A 399 -1.46 12.88 21.27
C PHE A 399 -2.82 12.33 21.66
N ARG A 400 -2.85 11.19 22.37
CA ARG A 400 -4.10 10.59 22.86
C ARG A 400 -4.79 11.47 23.90
N GLU A 401 -4.02 12.02 24.84
CA GLU A 401 -4.54 12.81 25.95
C GLU A 401 -5.01 14.20 25.51
N GLN A 402 -4.18 14.88 24.71
CA GLN A 402 -4.31 16.32 24.48
C GLN A 402 -4.76 16.66 23.05
N GLY A 403 -4.83 15.68 22.15
CA GLY A 403 -5.29 15.89 20.78
C GLY A 403 -6.81 15.92 20.67
N ILE A 404 -7.33 16.85 19.86
CA ILE A 404 -8.77 16.96 19.62
C ILE A 404 -9.18 15.99 18.50
N PRO A 405 -10.30 15.26 18.61
CA PRO A 405 -10.78 14.37 17.54
C PRO A 405 -10.73 15.00 16.15
N GLY A 406 -10.03 14.34 15.21
CA GLY A 406 -9.82 14.83 13.84
C GLY A 406 -8.51 15.59 13.62
N GLU A 407 -7.86 16.10 14.68
CA GLU A 407 -6.54 16.71 14.58
C GLU A 407 -5.48 15.67 14.18
N ARG A 408 -4.53 16.08 13.33
CA ARG A 408 -3.26 15.35 13.21
C ARG A 408 -2.35 15.77 14.36
N PHE A 409 -1.36 14.95 14.67
CA PHE A 409 -0.38 15.27 15.70
C PHE A 409 0.33 16.62 15.45
N SER A 410 0.58 16.95 14.18
CA SER A 410 1.08 18.27 13.77
C SER A 410 0.18 19.44 14.20
N ASP A 411 -1.15 19.26 14.14
CA ASP A 411 -2.11 20.30 14.53
C ASP A 411 -2.18 20.43 16.05
N THR A 412 -2.13 19.30 16.76
CA THR A 412 -2.01 19.26 18.23
C THR A 412 -0.75 19.98 18.71
N ILE A 413 0.41 19.73 18.08
CA ILE A 413 1.67 20.43 18.38
C ILE A 413 1.54 21.93 18.09
N ALA A 414 0.98 22.32 16.96
CA ALA A 414 0.83 23.73 16.61
C ALA A 414 -0.07 24.50 17.59
N ARG A 415 -1.11 23.83 18.13
CA ARG A 415 -2.04 24.41 19.11
C ARG A 415 -1.41 24.54 20.51
N ILE A 416 -0.67 23.52 20.96
CA ILE A 416 -0.03 23.53 22.28
C ILE A 416 1.24 24.41 22.26
N GLY A 417 1.97 24.42 21.15
CA GLY A 417 3.28 25.05 21.01
C GLY A 417 4.40 24.01 21.07
N PHE A 418 5.36 24.10 20.15
CA PHE A 418 6.43 23.12 20.01
C PHE A 418 7.28 22.99 21.28
N GLU A 419 7.71 24.10 21.88
CA GLU A 419 8.54 24.11 23.09
C GLU A 419 7.85 23.42 24.27
N GLN A 420 6.54 23.62 24.43
CA GLN A 420 5.76 22.97 25.49
C GLN A 420 5.62 21.47 25.26
N VAL A 421 5.40 21.05 24.00
CA VAL A 421 5.35 19.63 23.66
C VAL A 421 6.72 19.00 23.88
N GLU A 422 7.80 19.63 23.42
CA GLU A 422 9.17 19.16 23.62
C GLU A 422 9.47 18.95 25.11
N ALA A 423 9.16 19.94 25.96
CA ALA A 423 9.35 19.82 27.41
C ALA A 423 8.61 18.60 28.00
N GLN A 424 7.36 18.37 27.58
CA GLN A 424 6.58 17.20 28.03
C GLN A 424 7.16 15.87 27.53
N LEU A 425 7.69 15.83 26.29
CA LEU A 425 8.31 14.63 25.73
C LEU A 425 9.68 14.32 26.33
N LEU A 426 10.39 15.32 26.86
CA LEU A 426 11.67 15.12 27.55
C LEU A 426 11.48 14.84 29.06
N ALA A 427 10.32 15.15 29.63
CA ALA A 427 9.93 14.76 30.99
C ALA A 427 9.32 13.34 31.05
N ASP A 428 9.09 12.84 32.27
CA ASP A 428 8.54 11.48 32.51
C ASP A 428 7.06 11.46 32.92
N GLU A 429 6.42 12.62 33.07
CA GLU A 429 5.05 12.76 33.58
C GLU A 429 3.99 11.99 32.75
N LEU A 430 4.17 11.93 31.42
CA LEU A 430 3.28 11.17 30.53
C LEU A 430 3.36 9.67 30.79
N LEU A 431 4.57 9.13 31.03
CA LEU A 431 4.75 7.71 31.33
C LEU A 431 4.20 7.36 32.71
N ALA A 432 4.35 8.25 33.69
CA ALA A 432 3.80 8.08 35.02
C ALA A 432 2.25 7.95 35.03
N ARG A 433 1.58 8.52 34.03
CA ARG A 433 0.12 8.47 33.86
C ARG A 433 -0.34 7.58 32.70
N LYS A 434 0.55 6.74 32.16
CA LYS A 434 0.32 5.88 30.99
C LYS A 434 -0.96 5.05 31.12
N ASP A 435 -1.15 4.35 32.23
CA ASP A 435 -2.30 3.45 32.40
C ASP A 435 -3.63 4.20 32.42
N ALA A 436 -3.67 5.37 33.05
CA ALA A 436 -4.84 6.24 33.04
C ALA A 436 -5.15 6.74 31.62
N ILE A 437 -4.11 7.21 30.89
CA ILE A 437 -4.28 7.70 29.51
C ILE A 437 -4.76 6.58 28.58
N ILE A 438 -4.22 5.37 28.71
CA ILE A 438 -4.56 4.25 27.83
C ILE A 438 -5.93 3.67 28.16
N ASN A 439 -6.20 3.38 29.43
CA ASN A 439 -7.35 2.54 29.83
C ASN A 439 -8.57 3.34 30.28
N GLU A 440 -8.40 4.54 30.84
CA GLU A 440 -9.49 5.29 31.47
C GLU A 440 -10.07 6.38 30.55
N MET A 441 -9.30 6.85 29.57
CA MET A 441 -9.74 7.89 28.64
C MET A 441 -10.56 7.34 27.47
N THR A 442 -11.73 7.95 27.24
CA THR A 442 -12.50 7.71 26.01
C THR A 442 -12.07 8.71 24.93
N VAL A 443 -11.47 8.19 23.86
CA VAL A 443 -11.06 9.01 22.69
C VAL A 443 -11.81 8.55 21.46
N VAL A 444 -12.60 9.45 20.88
CA VAL A 444 -13.29 9.23 19.62
C VAL A 444 -12.35 9.59 18.47
N GLY A 445 -12.00 8.61 17.64
CA GLY A 445 -11.13 8.85 16.50
C GLY A 445 -11.85 9.60 15.36
N GLY A 446 -11.27 10.70 14.89
CA GLY A 446 -11.85 11.55 13.84
C GLY A 446 -11.31 11.34 12.42
N ALA A 447 -10.59 10.25 12.15
CA ALA A 447 -10.00 10.03 10.82
C ALA A 447 -11.06 9.74 9.74
N THR A 448 -11.41 10.78 8.99
CA THR A 448 -12.13 10.69 7.71
C THR A 448 -11.10 10.58 6.58
N CYS A 449 -11.35 9.72 5.60
CA CYS A 449 -10.45 9.56 4.44
C CYS A 449 -10.57 10.76 3.50
#